data_AF-A0A938IVI9-F1
#
_entry.id   AF-A0A938IVI9-F1
#
_cell.length_a   1.000
_cell.length_b   1.000
_cell.length_c   1.000
_cell.angle_alpha   90.00
_cell.angle_beta   90.00
_cell.angle_gamma   90.00
#
_symmetry.space_group_name_H-M   'P 1'
#
loop_
_entity.id
_entity.type
_entity.pdbx_description
1 polymer ?
#
loop_
_entity_poly.entity_id
_entity_poly.type
_entity_poly.pdbx_seq_one_letter_code
_entity_poly.pdbx_strand_id
1 'polypeptide(L)' 'MLNALIADAQARLDQARRELKSAVLDFDVSDDKLLEMRATARRVYEELSELDRKKLKRGFFGFLKFR' A
#
# COMPACT_ATOMS: atom_id res chain seq x y z
N MET A 1 -14.87 9.82 2.35
CA MET A 1 -14.26 9.45 1.05
C MET A 1 -12.79 9.06 1.16
N LEU A 2 -11.89 9.89 1.73
CA LEU A 2 -10.45 9.57 1.86
C LEU A 2 -10.17 8.28 2.65
N ASN A 3 -10.94 8.00 3.71
CA ASN A 3 -10.81 6.74 4.48
C ASN A 3 -11.19 5.49 3.67
N ALA A 4 -12.14 5.60 2.72
CA ALA A 4 -12.51 4.49 1.86
C ALA A 4 -11.42 4.20 0.82
N LEU A 5 -10.77 5.25 0.29
CA LEU A 5 -9.62 5.11 -0.60
C LEU A 5 -8.41 4.48 0.10
N ILE A 6 -8.18 4.83 1.38
CA ILE A 6 -7.13 4.20 2.19
C ILE A 6 -7.45 2.74 2.47
N ALA A 7 -8.70 2.41 2.82
CA ALA A 7 -9.11 1.03 3.06
C ALA A 7 -9.01 0.16 1.80
N ASP A 8 -9.38 0.69 0.64
CA ASP A 8 -9.22 0.00 -0.66
C ASP A 8 -7.74 -0.21 -1.00
N ALA A 9 -6.90 0.80 -0.83
CA ALA A 9 -5.46 0.68 -1.02
C ALA A 9 -4.82 -0.33 -0.06
N GLN A 10 -5.31 -0.42 1.19
CA GLN A 10 -4.89 -1.44 2.17
C GLN A 10 -5.29 -2.84 1.73
N ALA A 11 -6.53 -3.02 1.27
CA ALA A 11 -7.00 -4.30 0.76
C ALA A 11 -6.15 -4.77 -0.44
N ARG A 12 -5.82 -3.86 -1.36
CA ARG A 12 -4.95 -4.14 -2.52
C ARG A 12 -3.52 -4.52 -2.10
N LEU A 13 -2.98 -3.85 -1.09
CA LEU A 13 -1.66 -4.17 -0.53
C LEU A 13 -1.64 -5.55 0.15
N ASP A 14 -2.67 -5.86 0.92
CA ASP A 14 -2.80 -7.15 1.60
C ASP A 14 -2.97 -8.30 0.59
N GLN A 15 -3.74 -8.07 -0.47
CA GLN A 15 -3.86 -9.02 -1.58
C GLN A 15 -2.50 -9.25 -2.26
N ALA A 16 -1.80 -8.18 -2.66
CA ALA A 16 -0.49 -8.28 -3.29
C ALA A 16 0.53 -9.02 -2.39
N ARG A 17 0.49 -8.80 -1.07
CA ARG A 17 1.34 -9.53 -0.12
C ARG A 17 1.00 -11.02 -0.05
N ARG A 18 -0.27 -11.39 -0.06
CA ARG A 18 -0.70 -12.81 -0.04
C ARG A 18 -0.25 -13.52 -1.30
N GLU A 19 -0.48 -12.91 -2.47
CA GLU A 19 -0.05 -13.44 -3.76
C GLU A 19 1.47 -13.61 -3.79
N LEU A 20 2.22 -12.63 -3.31
CA LEU A 20 3.68 -12.69 -3.26
C LEU A 20 4.19 -13.77 -2.30
N LYS A 21 3.53 -13.94 -1.15
CA LYS A 21 3.86 -15.00 -0.19
C LYS A 21 3.59 -16.39 -0.78
N SER A 22 2.52 -16.54 -1.55
CA SER A 22 2.22 -17.79 -2.26
C SER A 22 3.25 -18.06 -3.35
N ALA A 23 3.57 -17.04 -4.16
CA ALA A 23 4.51 -17.16 -5.27
C ALA A 23 5.95 -17.47 -4.81
N VAL A 24 6.40 -16.93 -3.68
CA VAL A 24 7.74 -17.22 -3.13
C VAL A 24 7.90 -18.69 -2.70
N LEU A 25 6.79 -19.37 -2.37
CA LEU A 25 6.81 -20.79 -2.00
C LEU A 25 6.62 -21.72 -3.20
N ASP A 26 6.28 -21.15 -4.36
CA ASP A 26 6.06 -21.86 -5.61
C ASP A 26 7.31 -21.75 -6.49
N PHE A 27 8.03 -22.87 -6.62
CA PHE A 27 9.27 -22.94 -7.38
C PHE A 27 9.07 -22.96 -8.90
N ASP A 28 7.81 -23.09 -9.37
CA ASP A 28 7.48 -22.93 -10.79
C ASP A 28 7.39 -21.44 -11.19
N VAL A 29 7.34 -20.53 -10.22
CA VAL A 29 7.38 -19.08 -10.47
C VAL A 29 8.81 -18.64 -10.68
N SER A 30 9.09 -18.03 -11.83
CA SER A 30 10.42 -17.50 -12.12
C SER A 30 10.81 -16.33 -11.21
N ASP A 31 12.11 -16.20 -10.94
CA ASP A 31 12.66 -15.11 -10.13
C ASP A 31 12.30 -13.73 -10.69
N ASP A 32 12.29 -13.58 -12.02
CA ASP A 32 11.86 -12.34 -12.68
C ASP A 32 10.42 -11.98 -12.33
N LYS A 33 9.53 -12.98 -12.29
CA LYS A 33 8.14 -12.77 -11.93
C LYS A 33 8.00 -12.39 -10.46
N LEU A 34 8.78 -12.99 -9.57
CA LEU A 34 8.84 -12.59 -8.16
C LEU A 34 9.32 -11.15 -8.00
N LEU A 35 10.30 -10.70 -8.78
CA LEU A 35 10.79 -9.32 -8.78
C LEU A 35 9.71 -8.34 -9.24
N GLU A 36 8.97 -8.66 -10.31
CA GLU A 36 7.83 -7.83 -10.77
C GLU A 36 6.75 -7.70 -9.69
N MET A 37 6.40 -8.80 -9.03
CA MET A 37 5.41 -8.80 -7.95
C MET A 37 5.89 -7.96 -6.77
N ARG A 38 7.19 -8.01 -6.43
CA ARG A 38 7.77 -7.17 -5.37
C ARG A 38 7.75 -5.70 -5.73
N ALA A 39 8.10 -5.35 -6.96
CA ALA A 39 8.02 -3.98 -7.46
C ALA A 39 6.59 -3.45 -7.39
N THR A 40 5.60 -4.27 -7.75
CA THR A 40 4.18 -3.93 -7.67
C THR A 40 3.73 -3.69 -6.24
N ALA A 41 4.03 -4.61 -5.32
CA ALA A 41 3.71 -4.46 -3.90
C ALA A 41 4.34 -3.20 -3.28
N ARG A 42 5.56 -2.86 -3.69
CA ARG A 42 6.26 -1.65 -3.24
C ARG A 42 5.57 -0.38 -3.72
N ARG A 43 5.13 -0.30 -4.98
CA ARG A 43 4.39 0.87 -5.50
C ARG A 43 3.08 1.09 -4.73
N VAL A 44 2.31 0.03 -4.50
CA VAL A 44 1.05 0.13 -3.73
C VAL A 44 1.31 0.60 -2.30
N TYR A 45 2.40 0.15 -1.67
CA TYR A 45 2.80 0.63 -0.35
C TYR A 45 3.17 2.12 -0.34
N GLU A 46 3.91 2.57 -1.34
CA GLU A 46 4.29 3.99 -1.47
C GLU A 46 3.05 4.87 -1.68
N GLU A 47 2.12 4.47 -2.53
CA GLU A 47 0.83 5.16 -2.72
C GLU A 47 0.03 5.27 -1.40
N LEU A 48 0.00 4.19 -0.61
CA LEU A 48 -0.65 4.16 0.69
C LEU A 48 0.01 5.13 1.68
N SER A 49 1.35 5.12 1.72
CA SER A 49 2.13 6.02 2.57
C SER A 49 1.88 7.49 2.22
N GLU A 50 1.76 7.81 0.94
CA GLU A 50 1.41 9.17 0.51
C GLU A 50 0.00 9.58 0.90
N LEU A 51 -0.98 8.68 0.78
CA LEU A 51 -2.36 8.92 1.21
C LEU A 51 -2.45 9.16 2.73
N ASP A 52 -1.73 8.36 3.53
CA ASP A 52 -1.64 8.54 4.97
C ASP A 52 -0.94 9.85 5.36
N ARG A 53 0.16 10.22 4.68
CA ARG A 53 0.83 11.52 4.87
C ARG A 53 -0.10 12.69 4.56
N LYS A 54 -0.90 12.60 3.49
CA LYS A 54 -1.90 13.62 3.12
C LYS A 54 -2.99 13.73 4.19
N LYS A 55 -3.44 12.62 4.76
CA LYS A 55 -4.41 12.59 5.86
C LYS A 55 -3.84 13.23 7.14
N LEU A 56 -2.60 12.89 7.51
CA LEU A 56 -1.91 13.46 8.67
C LEU A 56 -1.73 14.98 8.55
N LYS A 57 -1.29 15.48 7.39
CA LYS A 57 -1.15 16.92 7.16
C LYS A 57 -2.48 17.65 7.30
N ARG A 58 -3.58 17.12 6.74
CA ARG A 58 -4.92 17.72 6.91
C ARG A 58 -5.39 17.72 8.36
N GLY A 59 -5.15 16.66 9.11
CA GLY A 59 -5.50 16.59 10.54
C GLY A 59 -4.72 17.60 11.39
N PHE A 60 -3.43 17.77 11.10
CA PHE A 60 -2.56 18.70 11.82
C PHE A 60 -2.93 20.17 11.58
N PHE A 61 -3.26 20.53 10.33
CA PHE A 61 -3.76 21.87 9.99
C PHE A 61 -5.14 22.18 10.63
N GLY A 62 -5.98 21.16 10.83
CA GLY A 62 -7.25 21.31 11.55
C GLY A 62 -7.04 21.63 13.03
N PHE A 63 -6.10 20.94 13.68
CA PHE A 63 -5.80 21.15 15.10
C PHE A 63 -5.18 22.52 15.39
N LEU A 64 -4.32 23.04 14.51
CA LEU A 64 -3.70 24.36 14.67
C LEU A 64 -4.64 25.56 14.44
N LYS A 65 -5.78 25.36 13.77
CA LYS A 65 -6.72 26.45 13.47
C LYS A 65 -7.72 26.76 14.59
N PHE A 66 -7.78 25.91 15.62
CA PHE A 66 -8.67 26.07 16.78
C PHE A 66 -7.96 26.63 18.02
N ARG A 67 -6.80 27.27 17.86
CA ARG A 67 -6.11 28.01 18.92
C ARG A 67 -5.99 29.48 18.56
#